data_AF-A0A2U3F099-F1
#
_entry.id   AF-A0A2U3F099-F1
#
_cell.length_a   1.000
_cell.length_b   1.000
_cell.length_c   1.000
_cell.angle_alpha   90.00
_cell.angle_beta   90.00
_cell.angle_gamma   90.00
#
_symmetry.space_group_name_H-M   'P 1'
#
loop_
_entity.id
_entity.type
_entity.pdbx_description
1 polymer ?
#
loop_
_entity_poly.entity_id
_entity_poly.type
_entity_poly.pdbx_seq_one_letter_code
_entity_poly.pdbx_strand_id
1 'polypeptide(L)'
;MTAMSVQTSLDLTDVLSKFFVPLLVAALAAYFSTKFALNKFYKEKWWEKRLEAFTEIINIAYRIKMSNDYFLRCEYARMEPGESRFKPHPKEIEEKLRTEYWLDLQELERIAQLADFTLTTKVKSLLDVYVNARKKMMDDWYEDAIESYEASEKDFKLSEKLLSDLVAEAKRELKIN
;
A
#
# COMPACT_ATOMS: atom_id res chain seq x y z
N MET A 1 -38.39 38.48 58.92
CA MET A 1 -37.41 38.71 57.84
C MET A 1 -36.81 37.41 57.28
N THR A 2 -37.56 36.30 57.24
CA THR A 2 -37.05 34.96 56.85
C THR A 2 -37.70 34.37 55.59
N ALA A 3 -38.81 34.95 55.11
CA ALA A 3 -39.50 34.44 53.92
C ALA A 3 -38.84 34.82 52.59
N MET A 4 -38.18 36.00 52.52
CA MET A 4 -37.57 36.50 51.28
C MET A 4 -36.30 35.75 50.87
N SER A 5 -35.49 35.25 51.82
CA SER A 5 -34.24 34.51 51.51
C SER A 5 -34.50 33.07 51.06
N VAL A 6 -35.60 32.46 51.52
CA VAL A 6 -36.00 31.09 51.13
C VAL A 6 -36.52 31.09 49.69
N GLN A 7 -37.33 32.10 49.31
CA GLN A 7 -37.85 32.26 47.94
C GLN A 7 -36.72 32.41 46.90
N THR A 8 -35.70 33.23 47.20
CA THR A 8 -34.55 33.46 46.31
C THR A 8 -33.69 32.21 46.17
N SER A 9 -33.55 31.40 47.22
CA SER A 9 -32.80 30.13 47.15
C SER A 9 -33.49 29.09 46.27
N LEU A 10 -34.82 29.02 46.32
CA LEU A 10 -35.64 28.14 45.49
C LEU A 10 -35.57 28.55 44.02
N ASP A 11 -35.71 29.83 43.70
CA ASP A 11 -35.59 30.35 42.32
C ASP A 11 -34.19 30.12 41.74
N LEU A 12 -33.13 30.28 42.52
CA LEU A 12 -31.76 30.04 42.07
C LEU A 12 -31.55 28.56 41.72
N THR A 13 -32.05 27.64 42.56
CA THR A 13 -31.98 26.20 42.29
C THR A 13 -32.82 25.78 41.08
N ASP A 14 -33.96 26.44 40.85
CA ASP A 14 -34.85 26.16 39.73
C ASP A 14 -34.25 26.65 38.40
N VAL A 15 -33.61 27.83 38.40
CA VAL A 15 -32.86 28.35 37.24
C VAL A 15 -31.60 27.53 36.96
N LEU A 16 -30.82 27.18 38.00
CA LEU A 16 -29.64 26.31 37.85
C LEU A 16 -30.04 24.95 37.29
N SER A 17 -31.05 24.29 37.85
CA SER A 17 -31.46 22.97 37.37
C SER A 17 -32.03 23.00 35.94
N LYS A 18 -32.84 24.01 35.58
CA LYS A 18 -33.51 24.09 34.27
C LYS A 18 -32.63 24.56 33.13
N PHE A 19 -31.59 25.36 33.40
CA PHE A 19 -30.74 25.90 32.34
C PHE A 19 -29.32 25.34 32.38
N PHE A 20 -28.72 25.18 33.56
CA PHE A 20 -27.33 24.74 33.68
C PHE A 20 -27.18 23.25 33.34
N VAL A 21 -28.11 22.39 33.79
CA VAL A 21 -28.06 20.96 33.51
C VAL A 21 -28.21 20.68 32.00
N PRO A 22 -29.21 21.23 31.28
CA PRO A 22 -29.29 21.04 29.83
C PRO A 22 -28.13 21.67 29.08
N LEU A 23 -27.60 22.80 29.52
CA LEU A 23 -26.42 23.43 28.91
C LEU A 23 -25.17 22.56 29.06
N LEU A 24 -24.94 21.97 30.24
CA LEU A 24 -23.84 21.04 30.45
C LEU A 24 -24.00 19.76 29.62
N VAL A 25 -25.21 19.21 29.57
CA VAL A 25 -25.50 18.02 28.74
C VAL A 25 -25.27 18.34 27.27
N ALA A 26 -25.73 19.49 26.78
CA ALA A 26 -25.51 19.94 25.41
C ALA A 26 -24.02 20.15 25.11
N ALA A 27 -23.27 20.76 26.03
CA ALA A 27 -21.83 20.96 25.88
C ALA A 27 -21.07 19.62 25.84
N LEU A 28 -21.41 18.68 26.72
CA LEU A 28 -20.82 17.34 26.73
C LEU A 28 -21.19 16.57 25.46
N ALA A 29 -22.45 16.59 25.05
CA ALA A 29 -22.91 15.95 23.82
C ALA A 29 -22.18 16.51 22.59
N ALA A 30 -22.03 17.83 22.49
CA ALA A 30 -21.28 18.47 21.41
C ALA A 30 -19.79 18.08 21.42
N TYR A 31 -19.16 18.04 22.61
CA TYR A 31 -17.77 17.62 22.75
C TYR A 31 -17.55 16.17 22.30
N PHE A 32 -18.37 15.23 22.79
CA PHE A 32 -18.26 13.82 22.42
C PHE A 32 -18.58 13.58 20.95
N SER A 33 -19.60 14.25 20.41
CA SER A 33 -19.95 14.15 18.99
C SER A 33 -18.81 14.61 18.10
N THR A 34 -18.21 15.77 18.41
CA THR A 34 -17.07 16.32 17.67
C THR A 34 -15.86 15.40 17.78
N LYS A 35 -15.55 14.89 18.98
CA LYS A 35 -14.43 13.97 19.19
C LYS A 35 -14.61 12.65 18.44
N PHE A 36 -15.83 12.10 18.43
CA PHE A 36 -16.14 10.88 17.69
C PHE A 36 -16.04 11.10 16.18
N ALA A 37 -16.60 12.20 15.67
CA ALA A 37 -16.53 12.56 14.26
C ALA A 37 -15.08 12.73 13.79
N LEU A 38 -14.26 13.47 14.55
CA LEU A 38 -12.83 13.62 14.25
C LEU A 38 -12.10 12.28 14.23
N ASN A 39 -12.31 11.44 15.24
CA ASN A 39 -11.66 10.13 15.32
C ASN A 39 -12.06 9.22 14.14
N LYS A 40 -13.33 9.24 13.73
CA LYS A 40 -13.80 8.53 12.54
C LYS A 40 -13.13 9.06 11.28
N PHE A 41 -13.11 10.38 11.10
CA PHE A 41 -12.49 11.03 9.95
C PHE A 41 -11.00 10.69 9.83
N TYR A 42 -10.23 10.74 10.93
CA TYR A 42 -8.81 10.36 10.89
C TYR A 42 -8.62 8.90 10.52
N LYS A 43 -9.48 7.99 11.00
CA LYS A 43 -9.44 6.57 10.63
C LYS A 43 -9.73 6.35 9.16
N GLU A 44 -10.76 7.00 8.62
CA GLU A 44 -11.10 6.93 7.19
C GLU A 44 -9.97 7.51 6.34
N LYS A 45 -9.47 8.70 6.70
CA LYS A 45 -8.36 9.33 5.97
C LYS A 45 -7.08 8.51 5.99
N TRP A 46 -6.80 7.86 7.11
CA TRP A 46 -5.63 6.99 7.22
C TRP A 46 -5.80 5.68 6.45
N TRP A 47 -7.03 5.14 6.42
CA TRP A 47 -7.36 4.00 5.58
C TRP A 47 -7.23 4.33 4.08
N GLU A 48 -7.71 5.50 3.64
CA GLU A 48 -7.55 5.98 2.25
C GLU A 48 -6.07 6.07 1.85
N LYS A 49 -5.23 6.68 2.69
CA LYS A 49 -3.79 6.80 2.43
C LYS A 49 -3.10 5.44 2.31
N ARG A 50 -3.51 4.47 3.14
CA ARG A 50 -3.01 3.10 3.06
C ARG A 50 -3.45 2.42 1.77
N LEU A 51 -4.72 2.56 1.39
CA LEU A 51 -5.23 2.02 0.14
C LEU A 51 -4.45 2.58 -1.06
N GLU A 52 -4.19 3.88 -1.07
CA GLU A 52 -3.40 4.55 -2.10
C GLU A 52 -1.98 3.98 -2.18
N ALA A 53 -1.27 3.90 -1.06
CA ALA A 53 0.10 3.36 -1.01
C ALA A 53 0.16 1.87 -1.44
N PHE A 54 -0.80 1.06 -1.03
CA PHE A 54 -0.91 -0.33 -1.50
C PHE A 54 -1.20 -0.41 -3.00
N THR A 55 -2.09 0.43 -3.51
CA THR A 55 -2.45 0.44 -4.93
C THR A 55 -1.26 0.83 -5.78
N GLU A 56 -0.50 1.85 -5.37
CA GLU A 56 0.73 2.30 -6.04
C GLU A 56 1.75 1.16 -6.16
N ILE A 57 2.09 0.52 -5.03
CA ILE A 57 3.12 -0.52 -5.03
C ILE A 57 2.68 -1.81 -5.74
N ILE A 58 1.40 -2.18 -5.64
CA ILE A 58 0.84 -3.31 -6.37
C ILE A 58 0.87 -3.05 -7.87
N ASN A 59 0.56 -1.82 -8.31
CA ASN A 59 0.61 -1.46 -9.72
C ASN A 59 2.04 -1.53 -10.28
N ILE A 60 3.04 -1.08 -9.53
CA ILE A 60 4.45 -1.19 -9.91
C ILE A 60 4.85 -2.68 -9.99
N ALA A 61 4.56 -3.48 -8.96
CA ALA A 61 4.86 -4.92 -8.94
C ALA A 61 4.17 -5.66 -10.09
N TYR A 62 2.94 -5.30 -10.43
CA TYR A 62 2.21 -5.84 -11.57
C TYR A 62 2.91 -5.54 -12.90
N ARG A 63 3.32 -4.28 -13.14
CA ARG A 63 4.02 -3.92 -14.37
C ARG A 63 5.35 -4.65 -14.51
N ILE A 64 6.13 -4.74 -13.43
CA ILE A 64 7.37 -5.52 -13.38
C ILE A 64 7.11 -6.99 -13.73
N LYS A 65 6.11 -7.61 -13.11
CA LYS A 65 5.73 -9.02 -13.39
C LYS A 65 5.35 -9.23 -14.84
N MET A 66 4.59 -8.31 -15.44
CA MET A 66 4.19 -8.39 -16.84
C MET A 66 5.37 -8.23 -17.79
N SER A 67 6.29 -7.31 -17.51
CA SER A 67 7.54 -7.16 -18.27
C SER A 67 8.42 -8.40 -18.16
N ASN A 68 8.56 -8.98 -16.96
CA ASN A 68 9.31 -10.22 -16.76
C ASN A 68 8.69 -11.42 -17.50
N ASP A 69 7.36 -11.58 -17.50
CA ASP A 69 6.68 -12.60 -18.32
C ASP A 69 6.99 -12.43 -19.80
N TYR A 70 6.94 -11.19 -20.29
CA TYR A 70 7.28 -10.87 -21.67
C TYR A 70 8.74 -11.23 -22.00
N PHE A 71 9.70 -10.83 -21.17
CA PHE A 71 11.12 -11.13 -21.40
C PHE A 71 11.39 -12.63 -21.33
N LEU A 72 10.76 -13.36 -20.42
CA LEU A 72 10.85 -14.82 -20.35
C LEU A 72 10.34 -15.48 -21.63
N ARG A 73 9.20 -15.03 -22.16
CA ARG A 73 8.67 -15.54 -23.43
C ARG A 73 9.58 -15.24 -24.62
N CYS A 74 10.28 -14.10 -24.61
CA CYS A 74 11.31 -13.81 -25.60
C CYS A 74 12.46 -14.81 -25.52
N GLU A 75 12.93 -15.18 -24.33
CA GLU A 75 13.97 -16.19 -24.14
C GLU A 75 13.51 -17.56 -24.67
N TYR A 76 12.31 -18.02 -24.30
CA TYR A 76 11.76 -19.28 -24.81
C TYR A 76 11.61 -19.29 -26.33
N ALA A 77 11.16 -18.19 -26.93
CA ALA A 77 11.07 -18.09 -28.39
C ALA A 77 12.43 -18.12 -29.11
N ARG A 78 13.52 -17.71 -28.43
CA ARG A 78 14.89 -17.80 -28.95
C ARG A 78 15.44 -19.22 -28.86
N MET A 79 15.05 -19.97 -27.83
CA MET A 79 15.49 -21.36 -27.62
C MET A 79 14.82 -22.34 -28.58
N GLU A 80 13.55 -22.10 -28.93
CA GLU A 80 12.77 -22.97 -29.82
C GLU A 80 12.28 -22.19 -31.06
N PRO A 81 13.19 -21.76 -31.96
CA PRO A 81 12.83 -20.96 -33.12
C PRO A 81 11.95 -21.77 -34.09
N GLY A 82 10.71 -21.33 -34.27
CA GLY A 82 9.75 -21.90 -35.22
C GLY A 82 8.59 -22.68 -34.59
N GLU A 83 8.70 -23.08 -33.32
CA GLU A 83 7.62 -23.77 -32.59
C GLU A 83 6.78 -22.79 -31.73
N SER A 84 7.36 -21.64 -31.39
CA SER A 84 6.69 -20.64 -30.58
C SER A 84 5.65 -19.83 -31.36
N ARG A 85 4.41 -19.82 -30.85
CA ARG A 85 3.34 -18.92 -31.33
C ARG A 85 3.53 -17.47 -30.87
N PHE A 86 4.46 -17.23 -29.95
CA PHE A 86 4.75 -15.91 -29.41
C PHE A 86 5.48 -15.07 -30.45
N LYS A 87 5.01 -13.85 -30.65
CA LYS A 87 5.64 -12.86 -31.54
C LYS A 87 6.14 -11.71 -30.67
N PRO A 88 7.47 -11.57 -30.49
CA PRO A 88 8.04 -10.44 -29.78
C PRO A 88 7.56 -9.11 -30.40
N HIS A 89 7.45 -8.08 -29.56
CA HIS A 89 7.14 -6.75 -30.03
C HIS A 89 8.24 -6.21 -30.95
N PRO A 90 7.92 -5.22 -31.81
CA PRO A 90 8.95 -4.49 -32.56
C PRO A 90 10.00 -3.91 -31.62
N LYS A 91 11.26 -3.81 -32.09
CA LYS A 91 12.40 -3.37 -31.27
C LYS A 91 12.17 -2.05 -30.55
N GLU A 92 11.54 -1.07 -31.20
CA GLU A 92 11.22 0.24 -30.61
C GLU A 92 10.29 0.12 -29.38
N ILE A 93 9.31 -0.77 -29.44
CA ILE A 93 8.38 -1.04 -28.34
C ILE A 93 9.09 -1.81 -27.23
N GLU A 94 9.95 -2.77 -27.58
CA GLU A 94 10.75 -3.50 -26.59
C GLU A 94 11.71 -2.58 -25.82
N GLU A 95 12.36 -1.63 -26.51
CA GLU A 95 13.24 -0.65 -25.88
C GLU A 95 12.47 0.27 -24.91
N LYS A 96 11.27 0.72 -25.31
CA LYS A 96 10.39 1.47 -24.43
C LYS A 96 9.99 0.65 -23.20
N LEU A 97 9.58 -0.60 -23.39
CA LEU A 97 9.22 -1.51 -22.30
C LEU A 97 10.39 -1.74 -21.34
N ARG A 98 11.61 -1.90 -21.88
CA ARG A 98 12.83 -2.06 -21.08
C ARG A 98 13.13 -0.80 -20.26
N THR A 99 12.91 0.38 -20.83
CA THR A 99 13.06 1.66 -20.12
C THR A 99 12.04 1.79 -18.98
N GLU A 100 10.76 1.54 -19.26
CA GLU A 100 9.69 1.57 -18.25
C GLU A 100 9.93 0.54 -17.14
N TYR A 101 10.39 -0.66 -17.49
CA TYR A 101 10.77 -1.70 -16.54
C TYR A 101 11.86 -1.23 -15.55
N TRP A 102 12.90 -0.58 -16.04
CA TRP A 102 13.97 -0.07 -15.16
C TRP A 102 13.49 1.07 -14.26
N LEU A 103 12.62 1.95 -14.77
CA LEU A 103 11.99 3.00 -13.96
C LEU A 103 11.13 2.40 -12.85
N ASP A 104 10.34 1.37 -13.16
CA ASP A 104 9.52 0.66 -12.18
C ASP A 104 10.37 -0.04 -11.11
N LEU A 105 11.49 -0.66 -11.49
CA LEU A 105 12.42 -1.27 -10.53
C LEU A 105 13.03 -0.23 -9.59
N GLN A 106 13.52 0.89 -10.13
CA GLN A 106 14.09 1.98 -9.33
C GLN A 106 13.05 2.56 -8.37
N GLU A 107 11.82 2.74 -8.83
CA GLU A 107 10.74 3.25 -7.99
C GLU A 107 10.36 2.26 -6.89
N LEU A 108 10.33 0.96 -7.19
CA LEU A 108 10.10 -0.08 -6.19
C LEU A 108 11.20 -0.11 -5.12
N GLU A 109 12.46 0.03 -5.52
CA GLU A 109 13.60 0.13 -4.59
C GLU A 109 13.52 1.39 -3.73
N ARG A 110 13.16 2.53 -4.32
CA ARG A 110 12.93 3.79 -3.59
C ARG A 110 11.83 3.61 -2.55
N ILE A 111 10.71 2.99 -2.93
CA ILE A 111 9.60 2.71 -2.00
C ILE A 111 10.06 1.75 -0.90
N ALA A 112 10.83 0.71 -1.21
CA ALA A 112 11.35 -0.23 -0.21
C ALA A 112 12.19 0.48 0.87
N GLN A 113 13.05 1.42 0.47
CA GLN A 113 13.88 2.20 1.39
C GLN A 113 13.06 3.16 2.26
N LEU A 114 11.91 3.63 1.77
CA LEU A 114 11.03 4.55 2.49
C LEU A 114 9.86 3.83 3.20
N ALA A 115 9.76 2.52 3.06
CA ALA A 115 8.61 1.73 3.50
C ALA A 115 8.38 1.79 5.01
N ASP A 116 9.44 2.03 5.82
CA ASP A 116 9.30 2.21 7.28
C ASP A 116 8.40 3.39 7.66
N PHE A 117 8.27 4.39 6.78
CA PHE A 117 7.50 5.60 7.05
C PHE A 117 6.09 5.56 6.46
N THR A 118 5.90 4.84 5.36
CA THR A 118 4.66 4.89 4.55
C THR A 118 3.87 3.59 4.56
N LEU A 119 4.50 2.46 4.88
CA LEU A 119 3.92 1.12 4.75
C LEU A 119 4.10 0.31 6.06
N THR A 120 3.62 -0.93 6.05
CA THR A 120 3.78 -1.83 7.21
C THR A 120 5.17 -2.48 7.20
N THR A 121 5.66 -2.87 8.38
CA THR A 121 6.92 -3.63 8.51
C THR A 121 6.92 -4.91 7.67
N LYS A 122 5.74 -5.53 7.52
CA LYS A 122 5.59 -6.75 6.70
C LYS A 122 5.77 -6.43 5.21
N VAL A 123 5.18 -5.35 4.71
CA VAL A 123 5.40 -4.90 3.31
C VAL A 123 6.87 -4.60 3.06
N LYS A 124 7.53 -3.86 3.96
CA LYS A 124 8.97 -3.60 3.86
C LYS A 124 9.76 -4.91 3.72
N SER A 125 9.50 -5.87 4.61
CA SER A 125 10.17 -7.17 4.55
C SER A 125 9.94 -7.91 3.23
N LEU A 126 8.74 -7.83 2.62
CA LEU A 126 8.48 -8.43 1.31
C LEU A 126 9.31 -7.75 0.21
N LEU A 127 9.40 -6.42 0.24
CA LEU A 127 10.19 -5.65 -0.73
C LEU A 127 11.68 -5.92 -0.57
N ASP A 128 12.20 -5.91 0.65
CA ASP A 128 13.61 -6.20 0.93
C ASP A 128 13.98 -7.62 0.46
N VAL A 129 13.11 -8.61 0.68
CA VAL A 129 13.32 -9.98 0.18
C VAL A 129 13.40 -9.99 -1.35
N TYR A 130 12.48 -9.30 -2.03
CA TYR A 130 12.49 -9.22 -3.49
C TYR A 130 13.74 -8.52 -4.03
N VAL A 131 14.06 -7.32 -3.53
CA VAL A 131 15.21 -6.52 -3.98
C VAL A 131 16.51 -7.29 -3.78
N ASN A 132 16.71 -7.90 -2.61
CA ASN A 132 17.92 -8.68 -2.34
C ASN A 132 18.02 -9.96 -3.18
N ALA A 133 16.90 -10.69 -3.36
CA ALA A 133 16.88 -11.88 -4.21
C ALA A 133 17.18 -11.54 -5.67
N ARG A 134 16.59 -10.45 -6.17
CA ARG A 134 16.83 -9.95 -7.52
C ARG A 134 18.29 -9.53 -7.71
N LYS A 135 18.84 -8.76 -6.77
CA LYS A 135 20.25 -8.35 -6.82
C LYS A 135 21.18 -9.55 -6.91
N LYS A 136 20.99 -10.54 -6.03
CA LYS A 136 21.76 -11.78 -6.06
C LYS A 136 21.65 -12.50 -7.41
N MET A 137 20.43 -12.63 -7.94
CA MET A 137 20.23 -13.26 -9.25
C MET A 137 20.94 -12.51 -10.38
N MET A 138 21.01 -11.18 -10.31
CA MET A 138 21.78 -10.40 -11.30
C MET A 138 23.27 -10.57 -11.14
N ASP A 139 23.77 -10.61 -9.90
CA ASP A 139 25.17 -10.92 -9.64
C ASP A 139 25.52 -12.32 -10.21
N ASP A 140 24.70 -13.34 -9.92
CA ASP A 140 24.86 -14.70 -10.46
C ASP A 140 24.85 -14.71 -12.01
N TRP A 141 24.01 -13.89 -12.65
CA TRP A 141 23.95 -13.79 -14.11
C TRP A 141 25.18 -13.07 -14.71
N TYR A 142 25.63 -11.97 -14.09
CA TYR A 142 26.81 -11.23 -14.51
C TYR A 142 28.12 -12.04 -14.35
N GLU A 143 28.15 -12.94 -13.38
CA GLU A 143 29.27 -13.86 -13.13
C GLU A 143 29.19 -15.14 -13.99
N ASP A 144 28.27 -15.20 -14.97
CA ASP A 144 28.01 -16.36 -15.83
C ASP A 144 27.69 -17.66 -15.02
N ALA A 145 27.21 -17.53 -13.78
CA ALA A 145 26.86 -18.65 -12.91
C ALA A 145 25.48 -19.25 -13.25
N ILE A 146 24.64 -18.50 -13.97
CA ILE A 146 23.33 -18.94 -14.47
C ILE A 146 23.11 -18.43 -15.90
N GLU A 147 22.36 -19.20 -16.70
CA GLU A 147 22.02 -18.80 -18.06
C GLU A 147 20.92 -17.73 -18.10
N SER A 148 20.85 -16.99 -19.23
CA SER A 148 19.87 -15.89 -19.44
C SER A 148 18.41 -16.32 -19.25
N TYR A 149 18.04 -17.52 -19.70
CA TYR A 149 16.69 -18.04 -19.52
C TYR A 149 16.40 -18.38 -18.06
N GLU A 150 17.36 -18.94 -17.33
CA GLU A 150 17.22 -19.25 -15.90
C GLU A 150 17.07 -17.98 -15.07
N ALA A 151 17.84 -16.94 -15.40
CA ALA A 151 17.70 -15.62 -14.81
C ALA A 151 16.29 -15.06 -15.07
N SER A 152 15.80 -15.13 -16.31
CA SER A 152 14.47 -14.65 -16.68
C SER A 152 13.34 -15.43 -15.98
N GLU A 153 13.48 -16.75 -15.82
CA GLU A 153 12.53 -17.56 -15.06
C GLU A 153 12.49 -17.18 -13.58
N LYS A 154 13.67 -16.97 -12.98
CA LYS A 154 13.78 -16.54 -11.58
C LYS A 154 13.18 -15.15 -11.40
N ASP A 155 13.44 -14.20 -12.30
CA ASP A 155 12.89 -12.83 -12.24
C ASP A 155 11.36 -12.86 -12.32
N PHE A 156 10.80 -13.66 -13.23
CA PHE A 156 9.36 -13.86 -13.33
C PHE A 156 8.78 -14.43 -12.03
N LYS A 157 9.33 -15.53 -11.51
CA LYS A 157 8.86 -16.17 -10.27
C LYS A 157 8.94 -15.23 -9.06
N LEU A 158 10.02 -14.46 -8.94
CA LEU A 158 10.21 -13.48 -7.87
C LEU A 158 9.15 -12.36 -7.93
N SER A 159 8.92 -11.80 -9.12
CA SER A 159 7.96 -10.72 -9.32
C SER A 159 6.50 -11.19 -9.17
N GLU A 160 6.18 -12.40 -9.63
CA GLU A 160 4.86 -13.03 -9.41
C GLU A 160 4.60 -13.25 -7.91
N LYS A 161 5.60 -13.78 -7.20
CA LYS A 161 5.49 -13.97 -5.76
C LYS A 161 5.31 -12.65 -5.01
N LEU A 162 6.11 -11.62 -5.35
CA LEU A 162 5.99 -10.30 -4.75
C LEU A 162 4.58 -9.73 -4.93
N LEU A 163 4.05 -9.76 -6.16
CA LEU A 163 2.72 -9.27 -6.46
C LEU A 163 1.65 -10.01 -5.62
N SER A 164 1.70 -11.34 -5.60
CA SER A 164 0.76 -12.15 -4.81
C SER A 164 0.83 -11.82 -3.32
N ASP A 165 2.03 -11.73 -2.76
CA ASP A 165 2.22 -11.44 -1.34
C ASP A 165 1.75 -10.03 -0.98
N LEU A 166 2.02 -9.03 -1.83
CA LEU A 166 1.54 -7.65 -1.64
C LEU A 166 0.01 -7.56 -1.67
N VAL A 167 -0.64 -8.26 -2.61
CA VAL A 167 -2.11 -8.32 -2.69
C VAL A 167 -2.71 -8.99 -1.45
N ALA A 168 -2.11 -10.09 -0.99
CA ALA A 168 -2.56 -10.78 0.22
C ALA A 168 -2.41 -9.90 1.48
N GLU A 169 -1.28 -9.20 1.58
CA GLU A 169 -1.00 -8.25 2.65
C GLU A 169 -1.99 -7.07 2.64
N ALA A 170 -2.25 -6.50 1.45
CA ALA A 170 -3.20 -5.39 1.28
C ALA A 170 -4.61 -5.81 1.70
N LYS A 171 -5.09 -6.99 1.29
CA LYS A 171 -6.40 -7.52 1.70
C LYS A 171 -6.49 -7.63 3.22
N ARG A 172 -5.44 -8.14 3.87
CA ARG A 172 -5.38 -8.28 5.33
C ARG A 172 -5.41 -6.93 6.04
N GLU A 173 -4.56 -5.99 5.64
CA GLU A 173 -4.43 -4.68 6.29
C GLU A 173 -5.65 -3.78 6.07
N LEU A 174 -6.26 -3.86 4.88
CA LEU A 174 -7.44 -3.06 4.54
C LEU A 174 -8.75 -3.70 4.97
N LYS A 175 -8.72 -4.95 5.48
CA LYS A 175 -9.88 -5.76 5.86
C LYS A 175 -10.87 -5.93 4.71
N ILE A 176 -10.35 -6.14 3.51
CA ILE A 176 -11.13 -6.42 2.30
C ILE A 176 -11.22 -7.93 2.19
N ASN A 177 -12.43 -8.48 2.39
CA ASN A 177 -12.72 -9.91 2.20
C ASN A 177 -12.92 -10.24 0.72
#